data_AF-A0A192CKV0-F1
#
_entry.id   AF-A0A192CKV0-F1
#
_cell.length_a   1.000
_cell.length_b   1.000
_cell.length_c   1.000
_cell.angle_alpha   90.00
_cell.angle_beta   90.00
_cell.angle_gamma   90.00
#
_symmetry.space_group_name_H-M   'P 1'
#
loop_
_entity.id
_entity.type
_entity.pdbx_description
1 polymer ?
#
loop_
_entity_poly.entity_id
_entity_poly.type
_entity_poly.pdbx_seq_one_letter_code
_entity_poly.pdbx_strand_id
1 'polypeptide(L)'
;MKLISNDLRDGDKLPHRHVFNGMGYDGDNISPHLAWDDVPVGTKSFVVTCYDPDAPTGSGWWHWVVVNLPADTRVLPQGFGSGLVAMPDGVLQTRTDFGKTGYDGAAPPKGETHRYIFTVHALDVERIDVDEGASGAMVGFNVHFHSLASASITAMFS
;
A
#
# COMPACT_ATOMS: atom_id res chain seq x y z
N MET A 1 8.00 2.25 15.45
CA MET A 1 7.62 1.43 14.29
C MET A 1 8.52 1.77 13.13
N LYS A 2 9.02 0.75 12.44
CA LYS A 2 9.90 0.87 11.27
C LYS A 2 9.33 0.04 10.13
N LEU A 3 9.52 0.49 8.90
CA LEU A 3 9.19 -0.23 7.68
C LEU A 3 10.48 -0.44 6.88
N ILE A 4 10.67 -1.66 6.41
CA ILE A 4 11.76 -2.05 5.52
C ILE A 4 11.20 -2.83 4.31
N SER A 5 11.99 -2.88 3.25
CA SER A 5 11.69 -3.69 2.08
C SER A 5 12.98 -4.33 1.56
N ASN A 6 12.87 -5.55 1.04
CA ASN A 6 13.95 -6.17 0.27
C ASN A 6 14.02 -5.62 -1.15
N ASP A 7 12.94 -4.97 -1.60
CA ASP A 7 12.78 -4.53 -2.98
C ASP A 7 12.90 -3.00 -3.09
N LEU A 8 12.47 -2.25 -2.07
CA LEU A 8 12.45 -0.80 -2.06
C LEU A 8 13.52 -0.21 -1.14
N ARG A 9 14.02 0.97 -1.52
CA ARG A 9 14.81 1.85 -0.68
C ARG A 9 14.18 3.23 -0.68
N ASP A 10 14.13 3.85 0.49
CA ASP A 10 13.51 5.16 0.66
C ASP A 10 14.27 6.25 -0.12
N GLY A 11 13.54 7.00 -0.93
CA GLY A 11 14.06 8.03 -1.85
C GLY A 11 14.62 7.50 -3.17
N ASP A 12 14.83 6.19 -3.31
CA ASP A 12 15.39 5.59 -4.54
C ASP A 12 14.33 5.37 -5.62
N LYS A 13 14.79 5.08 -6.85
CA LYS A 13 13.91 4.74 -7.96
C LYS A 13 13.15 3.44 -7.70
N LEU A 14 11.85 3.43 -7.99
CA LEU A 14 11.01 2.23 -7.97
C LEU A 14 11.55 1.19 -8.98
N PRO A 15 11.90 -0.02 -8.53
CA PRO A 15 12.29 -1.09 -9.44
C PRO A 15 11.20 -1.41 -10.46
N HIS A 16 11.63 -1.75 -11.68
CA HIS A 16 10.73 -2.10 -12.80
C HIS A 16 9.73 -3.23 -12.46
N ARG A 17 10.11 -4.09 -11.51
CA ARG A 17 9.28 -5.15 -10.92
C ARG A 17 7.93 -4.65 -10.39
N HIS A 18 7.88 -3.40 -9.92
CA HIS A 18 6.70 -2.79 -9.29
C HIS A 18 6.06 -1.71 -10.16
N VAL A 19 6.53 -1.55 -11.41
CA VAL A 19 5.93 -0.63 -12.37
C VAL A 19 4.68 -1.28 -12.97
N PHE A 20 3.69 -0.48 -13.35
CA PHE A 20 2.49 -0.99 -14.00
C PHE A 20 2.81 -1.61 -15.37
N ASN A 21 1.98 -2.55 -15.81
CA ASN A 21 2.15 -3.30 -17.07
C ASN A 21 1.17 -2.88 -18.17
N GLY A 22 0.64 -1.66 -18.06
CA GLY A 22 -0.27 -1.05 -19.02
C GLY A 22 -0.01 0.45 -19.16
N MET A 23 -0.90 1.18 -19.84
CA MET A 23 -0.80 2.64 -20.01
C MET A 23 0.52 3.12 -20.66
N GLY A 24 1.14 2.28 -21.49
CA GLY A 24 2.41 2.60 -22.15
C GLY A 24 3.66 2.16 -21.38
N TYR A 25 3.49 1.48 -20.25
CA TYR A 25 4.56 0.84 -19.47
C TYR A 25 4.51 -0.69 -19.60
N ASP A 26 5.64 -1.33 -19.32
CA ASP A 26 5.88 -2.77 -19.44
C ASP A 26 6.47 -3.37 -18.15
N GLY A 27 6.15 -2.76 -17.00
CA GLY A 27 6.54 -3.29 -15.69
C GLY A 27 5.96 -4.68 -15.41
N ASP A 28 6.42 -5.32 -14.35
CA ASP A 28 5.88 -6.64 -13.98
C ASP A 28 4.57 -6.55 -13.19
N ASN A 29 4.19 -5.36 -12.72
CA ASN A 29 3.02 -5.08 -11.89
C ASN A 29 2.90 -5.93 -10.61
N ILE A 30 4.03 -6.17 -9.94
CA ILE A 30 4.10 -6.98 -8.73
C ILE A 30 4.26 -6.10 -7.48
N SER A 31 3.41 -6.26 -6.47
CA SER A 31 3.55 -5.50 -5.21
C SER A 31 4.88 -5.81 -4.52
N PRO A 32 5.57 -4.83 -3.91
CA PRO A 32 6.86 -5.06 -3.26
C PRO A 32 6.70 -5.86 -1.96
N HIS A 33 7.78 -6.52 -1.55
CA HIS A 33 7.94 -7.01 -0.18
C HIS A 33 7.90 -5.83 0.79
N LEU A 34 7.17 -5.97 1.89
CA LEU A 34 7.14 -5.01 2.99
C LEU A 34 7.25 -5.77 4.31
N ALA A 35 8.13 -5.34 5.21
CA ALA A 35 8.23 -5.90 6.55
C ALA A 35 8.41 -4.78 7.58
N TRP A 36 7.80 -4.95 8.75
CA TRP A 36 7.81 -3.92 9.79
C TRP A 36 8.05 -4.50 11.18
N ASP A 37 8.58 -3.65 12.05
CA ASP A 37 8.91 -3.99 13.43
C ASP A 37 8.76 -2.76 14.36
N ASP A 38 9.05 -2.93 15.65
CA ASP A 38 8.90 -1.89 16.69
C ASP A 38 7.47 -1.33 16.75
N VAL A 39 6.46 -2.21 16.67
CA VAL A 39 5.04 -1.83 16.66
C VAL A 39 4.58 -1.33 18.03
N PRO A 40 3.71 -0.31 18.11
CA PRO A 40 3.29 0.24 19.39
C PRO A 40 2.46 -0.76 20.20
N VAL A 41 2.57 -0.69 21.52
CA VAL A 41 1.69 -1.43 22.45
C VAL A 41 0.24 -1.04 22.18
N GLY A 42 -0.66 -2.03 22.17
CA GLY A 42 -2.08 -1.83 21.88
C GLY A 42 -2.47 -2.01 20.41
N THR A 43 -1.50 -2.27 19.52
CA THR A 43 -1.78 -2.63 18.12
C THR A 43 -2.65 -3.88 18.04
N LYS A 44 -3.78 -3.79 17.31
CA LYS A 44 -4.72 -4.90 17.08
C LYS A 44 -4.88 -5.28 15.62
N SER A 45 -4.56 -4.38 14.69
CA SER A 45 -4.50 -4.69 13.27
C SER A 45 -3.57 -3.74 12.53
N PHE A 46 -3.30 -4.04 11.26
CA PHE A 46 -2.59 -3.14 10.35
C PHE A 46 -3.38 -2.83 9.10
N VAL A 47 -3.09 -1.64 8.55
CA VAL A 47 -3.46 -1.23 7.19
C VAL A 47 -2.18 -0.96 6.42
N VAL A 48 -2.10 -1.40 5.16
CA VAL A 48 -1.02 -1.08 4.23
C VAL A 48 -1.58 -0.34 3.02
N THR A 49 -0.93 0.73 2.61
CA THR A 49 -1.32 1.51 1.43
C THR A 49 -0.13 1.81 0.52
N CYS A 50 -0.42 2.05 -0.76
CA CYS A 50 0.46 2.74 -1.69
C CYS A 50 -0.30 3.93 -2.26
N TYR A 51 0.25 5.14 -2.10
CA TYR A 51 -0.39 6.38 -2.54
C TYR A 51 0.60 7.28 -3.29
N ASP A 52 0.14 7.83 -4.41
CA ASP A 52 0.85 8.83 -5.21
C ASP A 52 0.21 10.20 -4.97
N PRO A 53 0.84 11.11 -4.21
CA PRO A 53 0.33 12.47 -4.00
C PRO A 53 0.53 13.40 -5.20
N ASP A 54 1.38 13.01 -6.17
CA ASP A 54 1.80 13.84 -7.30
C ASP A 54 0.92 13.61 -8.54
N ALA A 55 0.11 12.55 -8.56
CA ALA A 55 -0.87 12.30 -9.60
C ALA A 55 -1.82 13.51 -9.80
N PRO A 56 -1.95 14.05 -11.03
CA PRO A 56 -2.63 15.31 -11.31
C PRO A 56 -4.16 15.17 -11.39
N THR A 57 -4.78 14.65 -10.34
CA THR A 57 -6.23 14.35 -10.26
C THR A 57 -7.00 15.28 -9.33
N GLY A 58 -6.29 16.07 -8.53
CA GLY A 58 -6.84 16.85 -7.41
C GLY A 58 -6.95 16.07 -6.10
N SER A 59 -6.74 14.74 -6.11
CA SER A 59 -6.82 13.87 -4.93
C SER A 59 -5.70 12.83 -4.85
N GLY A 60 -4.63 13.00 -5.65
CA GLY A 60 -3.60 11.98 -5.82
C GLY A 60 -4.13 10.67 -6.42
N TRP A 61 -3.48 9.56 -6.11
CA TRP A 61 -3.87 8.24 -6.60
C TRP A 61 -3.57 7.12 -5.59
N TRP A 62 -4.59 6.36 -5.23
CA TRP A 62 -4.47 5.14 -4.44
C TRP A 62 -4.13 3.96 -5.35
N HIS A 63 -2.91 3.44 -5.20
CA HIS A 63 -2.37 2.31 -5.97
C HIS A 63 -2.62 0.95 -5.32
N TRP A 64 -2.77 0.94 -4.00
CA TRP A 64 -2.99 -0.29 -3.23
C TRP A 64 -3.52 0.03 -1.84
N VAL A 65 -4.47 -0.77 -1.35
CA VAL A 65 -5.03 -0.66 0.00
C VAL A 65 -5.33 -2.06 0.54
N VAL A 66 -4.72 -2.41 1.67
CA VAL A 66 -4.92 -3.66 2.42
C VAL A 66 -5.32 -3.32 3.84
N VAL A 67 -6.36 -3.96 4.36
CA VAL A 67 -6.91 -3.67 5.69
C VAL A 67 -7.11 -4.94 6.50
N ASN A 68 -7.30 -4.77 7.81
CA ASN A 68 -7.60 -5.85 8.75
C ASN A 68 -6.50 -6.94 8.80
N LEU A 69 -5.25 -6.57 8.54
CA LEU A 69 -4.10 -7.46 8.77
C LEU A 69 -3.99 -7.75 10.27
N PRO A 70 -3.92 -9.02 10.71
CA PRO A 70 -3.84 -9.39 12.13
C PRO A 70 -2.67 -8.72 12.88
N ALA A 71 -2.82 -8.53 14.20
CA ALA A 71 -1.84 -7.84 15.06
C ALA A 71 -0.43 -8.47 15.08
N ASP A 72 -0.31 -9.75 14.75
CA ASP A 72 0.95 -10.50 14.64
C ASP A 72 1.58 -10.44 13.24
N THR A 73 0.92 -9.80 12.25
CA THR A 73 1.48 -9.58 10.91
C THR A 73 2.73 -8.71 11.00
N ARG A 74 3.84 -9.19 10.41
CA ARG A 74 5.11 -8.45 10.31
C ARG A 74 5.67 -8.36 8.89
N VAL A 75 5.03 -9.04 7.93
CA VAL A 75 5.50 -9.11 6.55
C VAL A 75 4.34 -9.27 5.58
N LEU A 76 4.41 -8.56 4.46
CA LEU A 76 3.73 -8.87 3.21
C LEU A 76 4.80 -9.33 2.21
N PRO A 77 4.79 -10.60 1.78
CA PRO A 77 5.71 -11.06 0.75
C PRO A 77 5.51 -10.30 -0.57
N GLN A 78 6.55 -10.27 -1.41
CA GLN A 78 6.43 -9.72 -2.77
C GLN A 78 5.27 -10.41 -3.50
N GLY A 79 4.42 -9.62 -4.15
CA GLY A 79 3.25 -10.10 -4.88
C GLY A 79 2.03 -10.44 -4.01
N PHE A 80 2.01 -10.08 -2.73
CA PHE A 80 0.81 -10.18 -1.89
C PHE A 80 -0.38 -9.45 -2.52
N GLY A 81 -0.16 -8.24 -3.05
CA GLY A 81 -1.17 -7.47 -3.77
C GLY A 81 -1.41 -7.92 -5.22
N SER A 82 -0.73 -8.96 -5.68
CA SER A 82 -0.69 -9.40 -7.08
C SER A 82 -1.11 -10.86 -7.27
N GLY A 83 -1.78 -11.45 -6.29
CA GLY A 83 -2.31 -12.83 -6.37
C GLY A 83 -1.26 -13.94 -6.23
N LEU A 84 -0.03 -13.61 -5.80
CA LEU A 84 1.04 -14.62 -5.60
C LEU A 84 1.04 -15.21 -4.19
N VAL A 85 0.28 -14.61 -3.27
CA VAL A 85 0.15 -15.05 -1.88
C VAL A 85 -1.33 -15.25 -1.57
N ALA A 86 -1.66 -16.34 -0.88
CA ALA A 86 -3.02 -16.54 -0.38
C ALA A 86 -3.37 -15.46 0.65
N MET A 87 -4.59 -14.89 0.57
CA MET A 87 -5.07 -13.95 1.57
C MET A 87 -5.36 -14.68 2.88
N PRO A 88 -4.79 -14.24 4.01
CA PRO A 88 -5.18 -14.76 5.32
C PRO A 88 -6.64 -14.42 5.63
N ASP A 89 -7.28 -15.26 6.46
CA ASP A 89 -8.67 -15.05 6.86
C ASP A 89 -8.88 -13.67 7.51
N GLY A 90 -9.91 -12.95 7.05
CA GLY A 90 -10.27 -11.64 7.57
C GLY A 90 -9.49 -10.45 6.99
N VAL A 91 -8.44 -10.70 6.21
CA VAL A 91 -7.72 -9.65 5.46
C VAL A 91 -8.52 -9.27 4.21
N LEU A 92 -8.60 -7.97 3.92
CA LEU A 92 -9.24 -7.45 2.72
C LEU A 92 -8.28 -6.56 1.93
N GLN A 93 -8.33 -6.68 0.61
CA GLN A 93 -7.83 -5.62 -0.29
C GLN A 93 -9.04 -4.82 -0.75
N THR A 94 -9.01 -3.50 -0.57
CA THR A 94 -10.15 -2.63 -0.90
C THR A 94 -9.90 -1.89 -2.22
N ARG A 95 -10.92 -1.15 -2.67
CA ARG A 95 -10.93 -0.47 -3.97
C ARG A 95 -9.82 0.58 -4.07
N THR A 96 -9.08 0.52 -5.17
CA THR A 96 -8.09 1.51 -5.60
C THR A 96 -8.68 2.47 -6.63
N ASP A 97 -7.92 3.51 -7.00
CA ASP A 97 -8.35 4.46 -8.03
C ASP A 97 -8.29 3.87 -9.46
N PHE A 98 -7.66 2.71 -9.65
CA PHE A 98 -7.82 1.87 -10.85
C PHE A 98 -9.20 1.21 -10.94
N GLY A 99 -10.05 1.38 -9.93
CA GLY A 99 -11.43 0.89 -9.91
C GLY A 99 -11.57 -0.61 -9.62
N LYS A 100 -10.51 -1.24 -9.11
CA LYS A 100 -10.46 -2.64 -8.67
C LYS A 100 -9.68 -2.78 -7.36
N THR A 101 -9.75 -3.94 -6.73
CA THR A 101 -8.87 -4.30 -5.60
C THR A 101 -7.53 -4.81 -6.12
N GLY A 102 -6.54 -4.93 -5.24
CA GLY A 102 -5.19 -5.35 -5.62
C GLY A 102 -4.21 -4.18 -5.76
N TYR A 103 -2.96 -4.52 -6.06
CA TYR A 103 -1.90 -3.58 -6.38
C TYR A 103 -1.86 -3.33 -7.89
N ASP A 104 -1.83 -2.06 -8.29
CA ASP A 104 -1.36 -1.65 -9.62
C ASP A 104 -0.24 -0.61 -9.48
N GLY A 105 0.87 -0.84 -10.17
CA GLY A 105 2.11 -0.09 -10.04
C GLY A 105 2.10 1.34 -10.59
N ALA A 106 3.28 1.94 -10.60
CA ALA A 106 3.50 3.28 -11.12
C ALA A 106 3.27 3.37 -12.64
N ALA A 107 2.62 4.44 -13.09
CA ALA A 107 2.42 4.79 -14.50
C ALA A 107 2.23 6.31 -14.68
N PRO A 108 3.20 7.15 -14.27
CA PRO A 108 3.05 8.60 -14.32
C PRO A 108 2.99 9.10 -15.77
N PRO A 109 2.51 10.33 -16.02
CA PRO A 109 2.64 10.97 -17.31
C PRO A 109 4.12 11.03 -17.75
N LYS A 110 4.37 10.86 -19.04
CA LYS A 110 5.74 10.79 -19.58
C LYS A 110 6.51 12.07 -19.29
N GLY A 111 7.67 11.94 -18.65
CA GLY A 111 8.57 13.06 -18.34
C GLY A 111 8.35 13.68 -16.95
N GLU A 112 7.39 13.16 -16.20
CA GLU A 112 7.17 13.53 -14.80
C GLU A 112 7.94 12.56 -13.87
N THR A 113 8.08 12.91 -12.60
CA THR A 113 8.63 12.01 -11.58
C THR A 113 7.78 12.11 -10.33
N HIS A 114 7.14 11.02 -9.96
CA HIS A 114 6.17 10.96 -8.88
C HIS A 114 6.72 10.18 -7.69
N ARG A 115 6.17 10.47 -6.51
CA ARG A 115 6.39 9.71 -5.28
C ARG A 115 5.36 8.60 -5.17
N TYR A 116 5.81 7.39 -4.86
CA TYR A 116 4.96 6.25 -4.53
C TYR A 116 5.21 5.88 -3.08
N ILE A 117 4.28 6.27 -2.22
CA ILE A 117 4.45 6.21 -0.76
C ILE A 117 3.79 4.94 -0.24
N PHE A 118 4.60 3.95 0.11
CA PHE A 118 4.16 2.73 0.76
C PHE A 118 4.11 2.97 2.26
N THR A 119 2.93 2.86 2.86
CA THR A 119 2.74 3.13 4.30
C THR A 119 2.10 1.94 4.98
N VAL A 120 2.61 1.58 6.16
CA VAL A 120 1.92 0.70 7.11
C VAL A 120 1.44 1.52 8.30
N HIS A 121 0.20 1.26 8.73
CA HIS A 121 -0.43 1.88 9.88
C HIS A 121 -0.76 0.80 10.91
N ALA A 122 -0.39 1.02 12.17
CA ALA A 122 -0.82 0.19 13.29
C ALA A 122 -2.09 0.79 13.90
N LEU A 123 -3.14 -0.02 14.05
CA LEU A 123 -4.46 0.43 14.53
C LEU A 123 -4.81 -0.14 15.92
N ASP A 124 -5.63 0.58 16.68
CA ASP A 124 -6.12 0.19 18.02
C ASP A 124 -7.40 -0.67 18.01
N VAL A 125 -7.93 -0.97 16.82
CA VAL A 125 -9.07 -1.86 16.55
C VAL A 125 -8.63 -3.08 15.76
N GLU A 126 -9.28 -4.21 16.01
CA GLU A 126 -8.97 -5.47 15.31
C GLU A 126 -9.47 -5.46 13.86
N ARG A 127 -10.59 -4.78 13.61
CA ARG A 127 -11.18 -4.63 12.28
C ARG A 127 -11.79 -3.24 12.13
N ILE A 128 -11.60 -2.66 10.95
CA ILE A 128 -12.38 -1.52 10.47
C ILE A 128 -13.57 -2.05 9.64
N ASP A 129 -14.73 -1.39 9.77
CA ASP A 129 -15.99 -1.83 9.18
C ASP A 129 -16.10 -1.37 7.72
N VAL A 130 -15.45 -2.12 6.82
CA VAL A 130 -15.39 -1.85 5.38
C VAL A 130 -15.49 -3.14 4.58
N ASP A 131 -15.96 -3.04 3.34
CA ASP A 131 -15.93 -4.11 2.35
C ASP A 131 -14.89 -3.83 1.24
N GLU A 132 -14.79 -4.72 0.26
CA GLU A 132 -13.87 -4.59 -0.88
C GLU A 132 -14.13 -3.34 -1.74
N GLY A 133 -15.33 -2.76 -1.68
CA GLY A 133 -15.74 -1.57 -2.43
C GLY A 133 -15.31 -0.26 -1.77
N ALA A 134 -14.87 -0.29 -0.50
CA ALA A 134 -14.45 0.89 0.22
C ALA A 134 -13.26 1.59 -0.47
N SER A 135 -13.39 2.89 -0.72
CA SER A 135 -12.35 3.69 -1.34
C SER A 135 -11.15 3.91 -0.42
N GLY A 136 -10.00 4.27 -0.99
CA GLY A 136 -8.83 4.68 -0.23
C GLY A 136 -9.13 5.82 0.76
N ALA A 137 -10.01 6.75 0.41
CA ALA A 137 -10.44 7.82 1.32
C ALA A 137 -11.30 7.31 2.50
N MET A 138 -12.21 6.35 2.28
CA MET A 138 -12.99 5.73 3.36
C MET A 138 -12.10 4.95 4.33
N VAL A 139 -11.12 4.21 3.80
CA VAL A 139 -10.11 3.52 4.62
C VAL A 139 -9.25 4.55 5.36
N GLY A 140 -8.79 5.59 4.67
CA GLY A 140 -8.00 6.68 5.26
C GLY A 140 -8.72 7.40 6.40
N PHE A 141 -10.04 7.57 6.30
CA PHE A 141 -10.87 8.13 7.38
C PHE A 141 -10.85 7.23 8.63
N ASN A 142 -11.02 5.91 8.47
CA ASN A 142 -10.91 4.98 9.60
C ASN A 142 -9.50 4.99 10.20
N VAL A 143 -8.46 4.95 9.37
CA VAL A 143 -7.06 5.03 9.80
C VAL A 143 -6.82 6.29 10.62
N HIS A 144 -7.36 7.44 10.22
CA HIS A 144 -7.20 8.70 10.95
C HIS A 144 -7.63 8.60 12.42
N PHE A 145 -8.75 7.93 12.71
CA PHE A 145 -9.27 7.83 14.07
C PHE A 145 -8.65 6.69 14.89
N HIS A 146 -8.09 5.68 14.24
CA HIS A 146 -7.61 4.46 14.89
C HIS A 146 -6.09 4.28 14.88
N SER A 147 -5.34 5.12 14.18
CA SER A 147 -3.89 4.95 14.03
C SER A 147 -3.14 5.28 15.33
N LEU A 148 -2.37 4.31 15.80
CA LEU A 148 -1.42 4.46 16.90
C LEU A 148 -0.05 4.94 16.40
N ALA A 149 0.36 4.48 15.22
CA ALA A 149 1.59 4.86 14.54
C ALA A 149 1.53 4.52 13.04
N SER A 150 2.43 5.11 12.28
CA SER A 150 2.71 4.72 10.90
C SER A 150 4.20 4.72 10.60
N ALA A 151 4.59 4.02 9.53
CA ALA A 151 5.93 4.05 8.95
C ALA A 151 5.81 3.92 7.43
N SER A 152 6.67 4.61 6.68
CA SER A 152 6.61 4.63 5.22
C SER A 152 7.97 4.48 4.54
N ILE A 153 7.92 4.03 3.28
CA ILE A 153 9.00 4.08 2.30
C ILE A 153 8.45 4.78 1.07
N THR A 154 9.16 5.80 0.58
CA THR A 154 8.82 6.51 -0.65
C THR A 154 9.76 6.07 -1.76
N ALA A 155 9.21 5.52 -2.85
CA ALA A 155 9.96 5.23 -4.06
C ALA A 155 9.63 6.26 -5.15
N MET A 156 10.61 6.62 -5.97
CA MET A 156 10.44 7.60 -7.05
C MET A 156 10.28 6.90 -8.40
N PHE A 157 9.36 7.30 -9.28
CA PHE A 157 9.29 6.73 -10.63
C PHE A 157 8.92 7.77 -11.69
N SER A 158 9.40 7.54 -12.92
CA SER A 158 9.40 8.46 -14.07
C SER A 158 9.10 7.73 -15.37
#